data_AF-A0A8T7DPW3-F1
#
_entry.id   AF-A0A8T7DPW3-F1
#
_cell.length_a   1.000
_cell.length_b   1.000
_cell.length_c   1.000
_cell.angle_alpha   90.00
_cell.angle_beta   90.00
_cell.angle_gamma   90.00
#
_symmetry.space_group_name_H-M   'P 1'
#
loop_
_entity.id
_entity.type
_entity.pdbx_description
1 polymer ?
#
loop_
_entity_poly.entity_id
_entity_poly.type
_entity_poly.pdbx_seq_one_letter_code
_entity_poly.pdbx_strand_id
1 'polypeptide(L)' 'MVDLIPCTEPRPEVCTMDYDPVCGLRKLSGIDKWKTYANDCTACADATVVAYKKGACTVDSD' A
#
# COMPACT_ATOMS: atom_id res chain seq x y z
N MET A 1 17.89 2.35 1.02
CA MET A 1 16.82 3.19 0.45
C MET A 1 15.56 2.35 0.49
N VAL A 2 14.46 2.89 1.01
CA VAL A 2 13.17 2.18 0.95
C VAL A 2 12.57 2.54 -0.40
N ASP A 3 12.54 1.58 -1.32
CA ASP A 3 11.96 1.80 -2.65
C ASP A 3 10.44 1.81 -2.52
N LEU A 4 9.87 3.01 -2.48
CA LEU A 4 8.43 3.22 -2.46
C LEU A 4 7.90 3.37 -3.87
N ILE A 5 6.92 2.55 -4.20
CA ILE A 5 6.22 2.54 -5.48
C ILE A 5 4.93 3.37 -5.30
N PRO A 6 4.79 4.50 -6.00
CA PRO A 6 3.61 5.34 -5.87
C PRO A 6 2.38 4.67 -6.49
N CYS A 7 1.22 4.89 -5.88
CA CYS A 7 -0.05 4.53 -6.52
C CYS A 7 -0.44 5.60 -7.55
N THR A 8 -0.85 5.16 -8.73
CA THR A 8 -1.26 6.04 -9.84
C THR A 8 -2.77 6.12 -9.98
N GLU A 9 -3.26 7.20 -10.58
CA GLU A 9 -4.67 7.37 -10.94
C GLU A 9 -4.94 6.92 -12.39
N PRO A 10 -6.12 6.36 -12.72
CA PRO A 10 -7.23 6.08 -11.80
C PRO A 10 -6.97 4.85 -10.92
N ARG A 11 -7.54 4.84 -9.72
CA ARG A 11 -7.47 3.73 -8.77
C ARG A 11 -8.15 2.48 -9.33
N PRO A 12 -7.56 1.28 -9.17
CA PRO A 12 -8.21 0.05 -9.58
C PRO A 12 -9.43 -0.24 -8.70
N GLU A 13 -10.56 -0.53 -9.33
CA GLU A 13 -11.79 -0.94 -8.63
C GLU A 13 -11.89 -2.47 -8.48
N VAL A 14 -11.16 -3.21 -9.32
CA VAL A 14 -11.14 -4.67 -9.34
C VAL A 14 -9.70 -5.15 -9.26
N CYS A 15 -9.45 -6.08 -8.35
CA CYS A 15 -8.14 -6.69 -8.14
C CYS A 15 -8.22 -8.20 -8.22
N THR A 16 -7.11 -8.81 -8.62
CA THR A 16 -6.88 -10.25 -8.53
C THR A 16 -6.79 -10.71 -7.07
N MET A 17 -7.07 -11.99 -6.84
CA MET A 17 -7.02 -12.63 -5.51
C MET A 17 -5.65 -13.27 -5.22
N ASP A 18 -4.60 -12.84 -5.92
CA ASP A 18 -3.23 -13.24 -5.68
C ASP A 18 -2.71 -12.67 -4.35
N TYR A 19 -1.82 -13.43 -3.71
CA TYR A 19 -1.22 -13.05 -2.43
C TYR A 19 0.28 -12.81 -2.61
N ASP A 20 0.64 -11.55 -2.87
CA ASP A 20 2.00 -11.01 -2.92
C ASP A 20 2.06 -9.76 -2.02
N PRO A 21 2.17 -9.93 -0.69
CA PRO A 21 1.84 -8.87 0.25
C PRO A 21 2.74 -7.65 0.11
N VAL A 22 2.14 -6.48 0.29
CA VAL A 22 2.84 -5.19 0.26
C VAL A 22 2.54 -4.37 1.51
N CYS A 23 3.41 -3.44 1.84
CA CYS A 23 3.22 -2.52 2.95
C CYS A 23 2.88 -1.13 2.39
N GLY A 24 1.62 -0.75 2.49
CA GLY A 24 1.09 0.51 1.97
C GLY A 24 1.21 1.65 2.98
N LEU A 25 1.67 2.80 2.50
CA LEU A 25 1.70 4.08 3.20
C LEU A 25 0.35 4.78 3.03
N ARG A 26 -0.42 4.84 4.11
CA ARG A 26 -1.70 5.54 4.20
C ARG A 26 -1.49 6.94 4.75
N LYS A 27 -2.14 7.93 4.14
CA LYS A 27 -2.26 9.28 4.69
C LYS A 27 -3.62 9.47 5.33
N LEU A 28 -3.69 9.30 6.65
CA LEU A 28 -4.92 9.43 7.42
C LEU A 28 -4.86 10.70 8.25
N SER A 29 -5.67 11.70 7.89
CA SER A 29 -5.76 12.98 8.62
C SER A 29 -4.40 13.66 8.84
N GLY A 30 -3.51 13.58 7.84
CA GLY A 30 -2.17 14.15 7.90
C GLY A 30 -1.12 13.30 8.64
N ILE A 31 -1.50 12.11 9.12
CA ILE A 31 -0.59 11.16 9.76
C ILE A 31 -0.30 10.03 8.78
N ASP A 32 0.99 9.74 8.61
CA ASP A 32 1.48 8.61 7.85
C ASP A 32 1.31 7.33 8.68
N LYS A 33 0.62 6.32 8.14
CA LYS A 33 0.45 5.01 8.76
C LYS A 33 0.75 3.90 7.77
N TRP A 34 1.36 2.83 8.26
CA TRP A 34 1.68 1.68 7.43
C TRP A 34 0.72 0.53 7.69
N LYS A 35 0.29 -0.14 6.62
CA LYS A 35 -0.54 -1.35 6.73
C LYS A 35 -0.20 -2.35 5.63
N THR A 36 -0.21 -3.63 6.00
CA THR A 36 -0.07 -4.74 5.06
C THR A 36 -1.35 -4.92 4.24
N TYR A 37 -1.18 -5.10 2.93
CA TYR A 37 -2.21 -5.46 1.97
C TYR A 37 -1.87 -6.79 1.30
N ALA A 38 -2.87 -7.46 0.72
CA ALA A 38 -2.71 -8.77 0.11
C ALA A 38 -1.83 -8.73 -1.15
N ASN A 39 -1.93 -7.65 -1.93
CA ASN A 39 -1.12 -7.38 -3.11
C ASN A 39 -1.05 -5.86 -3.38
N ASP A 40 -0.27 -5.45 -4.37
CA ASP A 40 -0.13 -4.06 -4.80
C ASP A 40 -1.44 -3.46 -5.33
N CYS A 41 -2.23 -4.22 -6.07
CA CYS A 41 -3.54 -3.76 -6.56
C CYS A 41 -4.47 -3.38 -5.41
N THR A 42 -4.63 -4.25 -4.42
CA THR A 42 -5.50 -4.02 -3.25
C THR A 42 -4.97 -2.89 -2.36
N ALA A 43 -3.66 -2.68 -2.30
CA ALA A 43 -3.08 -1.50 -1.67
C ALA A 43 -3.48 -0.23 -2.41
N CYS A 44 -3.27 -0.18 -3.72
CA CYS A 44 -3.58 1.00 -4.51
C CYS A 44 -5.08 1.20 -4.76
N ALA A 45 -5.95 0.20 -4.57
CA ALA A 45 -7.40 0.39 -4.58
C ALA A 45 -7.90 1.20 -3.36
N ASP A 46 -7.17 1.17 -2.24
CA ASP A 46 -7.46 1.99 -1.07
C ASP A 46 -7.04 3.44 -1.34
N ALA A 47 -8.01 4.34 -1.48
CA ALA A 47 -7.79 5.75 -1.78
C ALA A 47 -6.93 6.48 -0.74
N THR A 48 -6.79 5.92 0.48
CA THR A 48 -5.92 6.50 1.51
C THR A 48 -4.44 6.18 1.31
N VAL A 49 -4.11 5.20 0.45
CA VAL A 49 -2.74 4.77 0.18
C VAL A 49 -2.11 5.64 -0.91
N VAL A 50 -0.96 6.23 -0.61
CA VAL A 50 -0.22 7.05 -1.58
C VAL A 50 0.94 6.30 -2.25
N ALA A 51 1.50 5.31 -1.57
CA ALA A 51 2.59 4.48 -2.08
C ALA A 51 2.65 3.16 -1.31
N TYR A 52 3.38 2.18 -1.82
CA TYR A 52 3.66 0.92 -1.13
C TYR A 52 5.11 0.47 -1.33
N LYS A 53 5.59 -0.41 -0.45
CA LYS A 53 6.81 -1.21 -0.67
C LYS A 53 6.44 -2.68 -0.81
N LYS A 54 7.24 -3.44 -1.57
CA LYS A 54 7.08 -4.91 -1.65
C LYS A 54 7.36 -5.55 -0.28
N GLY A 55 6.63 -6.62 0.03
CA GLY A 55 6.66 -7.30 1.32
C GLY A 55 5.69 -6.71 2.35
N ALA A 56 5.25 -7.54 3.29
CA ALA A 56 4.41 -7.12 4.41
C ALA A 56 5.11 -6.08 5.31
N CYS A 57 4.33 -5.31 6.07
CA CYS A 57 4.90 -4.38 7.05
C CYS A 57 5.66 -5.13 8.15
N THR A 58 6.88 -4.70 8.41
CA THR A 58 7.66 -5.11 9.58
C THR A 58 7.31 -4.20 10.75
N VAL A 59 7.45 -4.71 11.98
CA VAL A 59 7.10 -4.00 13.24
C VAL A 59 7.78 -2.63 13.40
N ASP A 60 8.84 -2.35 12.65
CA ASP A 60 9.59 -1.09 12.69
C ASP A 60 9.07 -0.02 11.70
N SER A 61 7.84 -0.16 11.20
CA SER A 61 7.26 0.77 10.22
C SER A 61 6.32 1.82 10.83
N ASP A 62 6.30 2.04 12.16
CA ASP A 62 5.49 3.10 12.80
C ASP A 62 6.24 4.45 12.87
#